data_AF-A0A7H8L1I5-F1
#
_entry.id   AF-A0A7H8L1I5-F1
#
_cell.length_a   1.000
_cell.length_b   1.000
_cell.length_c   1.000
_cell.angle_alpha   90.00
_cell.angle_beta   90.00
_cell.angle_gamma   90.00
#
_symmetry.space_group_name_H-M   'P 1'
#
loop_
_entity.id
_entity.type
_entity.pdbx_description
1 polymer ?
#
loop_
_entity_poly.entity_id
_entity_poly.type
_entity_poly.pdbx_seq_one_letter_code
_entity_poly.pdbx_strand_id
1 'polypeptide(L)'
;MSGEKPAAVKTRRGKAATPGERLAAAAEELRAALEAVEGAGLEPMDLLEQVRDPLAVVDDVATRMRELRLQGVTGAYPDRSVPVYRISDAAGLSAALVTRYAKQAGLEMRNRRSADS
;
A
#
# COMPACT_ATOMS: atom_id res chain seq x y z
N MET A 1 50.12 -9.12 -34.59
CA MET A 1 48.79 -8.56 -34.91
C MET A 1 47.80 -9.27 -34.00
N SER A 2 47.64 -8.76 -32.78
CA SER A 2 46.78 -9.38 -31.76
C SER A 2 45.33 -8.98 -32.01
N GLY A 3 44.48 -9.97 -32.30
CA GLY A 3 43.04 -9.80 -32.43
C GLY A 3 42.43 -9.57 -31.06
N GLU A 4 42.21 -8.30 -30.73
CA GLU A 4 41.43 -7.89 -29.56
C GLU A 4 39.96 -8.23 -29.83
N LYS A 5 39.42 -9.23 -29.10
CA LYS A 5 37.99 -9.53 -29.13
C LYS A 5 37.24 -8.43 -28.36
N PRO A 6 36.11 -7.92 -28.87
CA PRO A 6 35.35 -6.90 -28.16
C PRO A 6 34.80 -7.48 -26.86
N ALA A 7 34.96 -6.71 -25.78
CA ALA A 7 34.40 -7.01 -24.48
C ALA A 7 32.88 -7.16 -24.60
N ALA A 8 32.36 -8.30 -24.15
CA ALA A 8 30.93 -8.53 -24.08
C ALA A 8 30.30 -7.49 -23.14
N VAL A 9 29.56 -6.54 -23.73
CA VAL A 9 28.67 -5.65 -23.00
C VAL A 9 27.60 -6.53 -22.38
N LYS A 10 27.75 -6.84 -21.09
CA LYS A 10 26.68 -7.41 -20.28
C LYS A 10 25.56 -6.38 -20.22
N THR A 11 24.63 -6.46 -21.16
CA THR A 11 23.33 -5.80 -21.03
C THR A 11 22.72 -6.33 -19.74
N ARG A 12 22.61 -5.47 -18.71
CA ARG A 12 21.77 -5.75 -17.54
C ARG A 12 20.39 -6.10 -18.08
N ARG A 13 20.06 -7.39 -18.10
CA ARG A 13 18.69 -7.87 -18.33
C ARG A 13 17.81 -7.05 -17.38
N GLY A 14 16.96 -6.20 -17.95
CA GLY A 14 16.04 -5.36 -17.20
C GLY A 14 15.25 -6.25 -16.25
N LYS A 15 15.42 -6.03 -14.95
CA LYS A 15 14.63 -6.71 -13.94
C LYS A 15 13.17 -6.39 -14.23
N ALA A 16 12.36 -7.41 -14.52
CA ALA A 16 10.93 -7.21 -14.67
C ALA A 16 10.40 -6.58 -13.37
N ALA A 17 9.64 -5.49 -13.51
CA ALA A 17 9.07 -4.81 -12.36
C ALA A 17 8.24 -5.80 -11.54
N THR A 18 8.52 -5.85 -10.24
CA THR A 18 7.73 -6.63 -9.29
C THR A 18 6.27 -6.12 -9.31
N PRO A 19 5.29 -6.96 -8.93
CA PRO A 19 3.90 -6.51 -8.85
C PRO A 19 3.71 -5.25 -7.99
N GLY A 20 4.48 -5.12 -6.90
CA GLY A 20 4.48 -3.93 -6.06
C GLY A 20 5.03 -2.68 -6.76
N GLU A 21 6.14 -2.80 -7.49
CA GLU A 21 6.70 -1.69 -8.28
C GLU A 21 5.72 -1.25 -9.38
N ARG A 22 5.01 -2.19 -10.02
CA ARG A 22 3.97 -1.87 -11.01
C ARG A 22 2.78 -1.14 -10.38
N LEU A 23 2.33 -1.58 -9.19
CA LEU A 23 1.25 -0.92 -8.48
C LEU A 23 1.63 0.51 -8.03
N ALA A 24 2.87 0.70 -7.57
CA ALA A 24 3.38 2.01 -7.22
C ALA A 24 3.40 2.96 -8.43
N ALA A 25 3.85 2.50 -9.59
CA ALA A 25 3.82 3.28 -10.82
C ALA A 25 2.39 3.69 -11.22
N ALA A 26 1.43 2.75 -11.17
CA ALA A 26 0.03 3.05 -11.48
C ALA A 26 -0.59 4.06 -10.49
N ALA A 27 -0.18 4.05 -9.22
CA ALA A 27 -0.63 5.04 -8.24
C ALA A 27 -0.11 6.45 -8.55
N GLU A 28 1.13 6.59 -9.01
CA GLU A 28 1.68 7.88 -9.45
C GLU A 28 1.01 8.37 -10.74
N GLU A 29 0.71 7.48 -11.69
CA GLU A 29 -0.06 7.81 -12.89
C GLU A 29 -1.47 8.31 -12.53
N LEU A 30 -2.16 7.65 -11.60
CA LEU A 30 -3.47 8.09 -11.09
C LEU A 30 -3.37 9.47 -10.43
N ARG A 31 -2.32 9.73 -9.64
CA ARG A 31 -2.07 11.03 -9.01
C ARG A 31 -1.92 12.14 -10.05
N ALA A 32 -1.09 11.91 -11.07
CA ALA A 32 -0.90 12.88 -12.15
C ALA A 32 -2.20 13.13 -12.94
N ALA A 33 -3.01 12.10 -13.15
CA ALA A 33 -4.31 12.23 -13.80
C ALA A 33 -5.28 13.09 -12.98
N LEU A 34 -5.33 12.91 -11.66
CA LEU A 34 -6.16 13.74 -10.77
C LEU A 34 -5.72 15.21 -10.79
N GLU A 35 -4.41 15.49 -10.72
CA GLU A 35 -3.87 16.84 -10.80
C GLU A 35 -4.25 17.52 -12.14
N ALA A 36 -4.27 16.77 -13.25
CA ALA A 36 -4.71 17.29 -14.55
C ALA A 36 -6.20 17.64 -14.59
N VAL A 37 -7.05 16.85 -13.93
CA VAL A 37 -8.50 17.13 -13.83
C VAL A 37 -8.76 18.36 -12.95
N GLU A 38 -8.09 18.47 -11.80
CA GLU A 38 -8.18 19.65 -10.93
C GLU A 38 -7.70 20.92 -11.65
N GLY A 39 -6.66 20.81 -12.48
CA GLY A 39 -6.11 21.91 -13.28
C GLY A 39 -6.92 22.27 -14.53
N ALA A 40 -8.00 21.56 -14.85
CA ALA A 40 -8.77 21.78 -16.08
C ALA A 40 -9.67 23.03 -16.05
N GLY A 41 -9.81 23.69 -14.89
CA GLY A 41 -10.63 24.90 -14.75
C GLY A 41 -12.13 24.67 -14.89
N LEU A 42 -12.59 23.47 -14.55
CA LEU A 42 -14.00 23.08 -14.59
C LEU A 42 -14.76 23.61 -13.37
N GLU A 43 -16.05 23.84 -13.55
CA GLU A 43 -16.94 24.10 -12.42
C GLU A 43 -17.07 22.84 -11.53
N PRO A 44 -17.34 22.97 -10.22
CA PRO A 44 -17.31 21.85 -9.28
C PRO A 44 -18.20 20.66 -9.66
N MET A 45 -19.36 20.92 -10.27
CA MET A 45 -20.28 19.85 -10.69
C MET A 45 -19.78 19.10 -11.92
N ASP A 46 -19.18 19.80 -12.88
CA ASP A 46 -18.60 19.19 -14.09
C ASP A 46 -17.36 18.36 -13.72
N LEU A 47 -16.57 18.83 -12.75
CA LEU A 47 -15.46 18.07 -12.18
C LEU A 47 -15.97 16.77 -11.55
N LEU A 48 -16.98 16.86 -10.68
CA LEU A 48 -17.59 15.68 -10.04
C LEU A 48 -18.16 14.69 -11.06
N GLU A 49 -18.79 15.18 -12.13
CA GLU A 49 -19.29 14.34 -13.21
C GLU A 49 -18.15 13.60 -13.93
N GLN A 50 -17.05 14.29 -14.25
CA GLN A 50 -15.89 13.68 -14.91
C GLN A 50 -15.19 12.63 -14.06
N VAL A 51 -15.13 12.82 -12.73
CA VAL A 51 -14.44 11.88 -11.83
C VAL A 51 -15.36 10.83 -11.23
N ARG A 52 -16.68 10.89 -11.45
CA ARG A 52 -17.65 10.01 -10.79
C ARG A 52 -17.33 8.52 -10.94
N ASP A 53 -17.21 8.05 -12.18
CA ASP A 53 -16.95 6.63 -12.45
C ASP A 53 -15.53 6.22 -12.05
N PRO A 54 -14.48 7.03 -12.34
CA PRO A 54 -13.14 6.79 -11.79
C PRO A 54 -13.12 6.67 -10.26
N LEU A 55 -13.83 7.54 -9.53
CA LEU A 55 -13.90 7.52 -8.08
C LEU A 55 -14.52 6.21 -7.56
N ALA A 56 -15.59 5.72 -8.19
CA ALA A 56 -16.20 4.46 -7.81
C ALA A 56 -15.20 3.29 -7.90
N VAL A 57 -14.39 3.24 -8.96
CA VAL A 57 -13.34 2.22 -9.12
C VAL A 57 -12.26 2.37 -8.04
N VAL A 58 -11.85 3.61 -7.74
CA VAL A 58 -10.85 3.88 -6.69
C VAL A 58 -11.37 3.45 -5.31
N ASP A 59 -12.65 3.69 -5.00
CA ASP A 59 -13.27 3.30 -3.74
C ASP A 59 -13.31 1.78 -3.56
N ASP A 60 -13.64 1.03 -4.62
CA ASP A 60 -13.61 -0.43 -4.63
C ASP A 60 -12.19 -0.97 -4.44
N VAL A 61 -11.22 -0.41 -5.17
CA VAL A 61 -9.80 -0.78 -5.03
C VAL A 61 -9.29 -0.46 -3.63
N ALA A 62 -9.62 0.70 -3.08
CA ALA A 62 -9.25 1.08 -1.72
C ALA A 62 -9.84 0.13 -0.68
N THR A 63 -11.08 -0.32 -0.90
CA THR A 63 -11.72 -1.36 -0.07
C THR A 63 -10.92 -2.67 -0.13
N ARG A 64 -10.57 -3.13 -1.33
CA ARG A 64 -9.77 -4.34 -1.49
C ARG A 64 -8.37 -4.23 -0.86
N MET A 65 -7.71 -3.09 -1.00
CA MET A 65 -6.41 -2.83 -0.37
C MET A 65 -6.51 -2.84 1.17
N ARG A 66 -7.59 -2.32 1.74
CA ARG A 66 -7.85 -2.39 3.19
C ARG A 66 -8.01 -3.84 3.67
N GLU A 67 -8.71 -4.68 2.92
CA GLU A 67 -8.86 -6.11 3.24
C GLU A 67 -7.52 -6.85 3.19
N LEU A 68 -6.73 -6.64 2.12
CA LEU A 68 -5.40 -7.25 1.99
C LEU A 68 -4.48 -6.85 3.15
N ARG A 69 -4.54 -5.58 3.57
CA ARG A 69 -3.79 -5.07 4.72
C ARG A 69 -4.25 -5.71 6.03
N LEU A 70 -5.57 -5.82 6.25
CA LEU A 70 -6.13 -6.53 7.41
C LEU A 70 -5.64 -7.97 7.46
N GLN A 71 -5.71 -8.70 6.33
CA GLN A 71 -5.23 -10.08 6.22
C GLN A 71 -3.73 -10.18 6.51
N GLY A 72 -2.92 -9.26 5.97
CA GLY A 72 -1.48 -9.23 6.21
C GLY A 72 -1.15 -9.00 7.69
N VAL A 73 -1.78 -8.01 8.32
CA VAL A 73 -1.56 -7.70 9.75
C VAL A 73 -2.02 -8.86 10.64
N THR A 74 -3.20 -9.40 10.41
CA THR A 74 -3.77 -10.46 11.27
C THR A 74 -3.10 -11.82 11.05
N GLY A 75 -2.64 -12.11 9.83
CA GLY A 75 -1.88 -13.32 9.52
C GLY A 75 -0.45 -13.29 10.06
N ALA A 76 0.23 -12.15 10.00
CA ALA A 76 1.59 -12.00 10.56
C ALA A 76 1.60 -11.96 12.09
N TYR A 77 0.50 -11.51 12.71
CA TYR A 77 0.38 -11.35 14.16
C TYR A 77 -0.89 -12.05 14.68
N PRO A 78 -0.91 -13.39 14.68
CA PRO A 78 -2.11 -14.17 15.00
C PRO A 78 -2.48 -14.17 16.49
N ASP A 79 -1.58 -13.69 17.36
CA ASP A 79 -1.79 -13.66 18.81
C ASP A 79 -1.20 -12.40 19.47
N ARG A 80 -1.32 -12.33 20.80
CA ARG A 80 -0.94 -11.17 21.63
C ARG A 80 0.56 -11.09 21.95
N SER A 81 1.42 -11.86 21.29
CA SER A 81 2.86 -11.92 21.61
C SER A 81 3.63 -10.69 21.13
N VAL A 82 3.12 -9.99 20.11
CA VAL A 82 3.77 -8.81 19.53
C VAL A 82 3.05 -7.53 19.95
N PRO A 83 3.74 -6.57 20.57
CA PRO A 83 3.16 -5.27 20.90
C PRO A 83 2.73 -4.48 19.67
N VAL A 84 1.65 -3.69 19.80
CA VAL A 84 1.09 -2.84 18.73
C VAL A 84 2.14 -1.95 18.06
N TYR A 85 3.05 -1.34 18.83
CA TYR A 85 4.09 -0.48 18.25
C TYR A 85 5.03 -1.24 17.30
N ARG A 86 5.39 -2.49 17.62
CA ARG A 86 6.25 -3.31 16.74
C ARG A 86 5.54 -3.68 15.45
N ILE A 87 4.23 -3.93 15.52
CA ILE A 87 3.39 -4.18 14.35
C ILE A 87 3.27 -2.91 13.51
N SER A 88 3.09 -1.76 14.17
CA SER A 88 3.03 -0.43 13.55
C SER A 88 4.27 -0.16 12.70
N ASP A 89 5.45 -0.34 13.29
CA ASP A 89 6.74 -0.09 12.65
C ASP A 89 6.98 -1.06 11.48
N ALA A 90 6.72 -2.35 11.69
CA ALA A 90 6.95 -3.38 10.68
C ALA A 90 5.99 -3.28 9.49
N ALA A 91 4.73 -2.89 9.74
CA ALA A 91 3.71 -2.78 8.69
C ALA A 91 3.66 -1.37 8.06
N GLY A 92 4.40 -0.39 8.58
CA GLY A 92 4.31 1.00 8.14
C GLY A 92 2.93 1.62 8.38
N LEU A 93 2.24 1.19 9.44
CA LEU A 93 0.88 1.64 9.79
C LEU A 93 0.91 2.48 11.05
N SER A 94 -0.17 3.24 11.29
CA SER A 94 -0.39 3.87 12.58
C SER A 94 -0.86 2.86 13.63
N ALA A 95 -0.48 3.08 14.89
CA ALA A 95 -0.91 2.22 16.00
C ALA A 95 -2.45 2.16 16.13
N ALA A 96 -3.14 3.24 15.78
CA ALA A 96 -4.60 3.30 15.74
C ALA A 96 -5.19 2.34 14.69
N LEU A 97 -4.61 2.28 13.49
CA LEU A 97 -5.04 1.36 12.43
C LEU A 97 -4.78 -0.10 12.81
N VAL A 98 -3.60 -0.39 13.37
CA VAL A 98 -3.27 -1.73 13.88
C VAL A 98 -4.29 -2.17 14.94
N THR A 99 -4.61 -1.27 15.88
CA THR A 99 -5.60 -1.54 16.93
C THR A 99 -6.99 -1.81 16.37
N ARG A 100 -7.40 -1.03 15.38
CA ARG A 100 -8.67 -1.22 14.67
C ARG A 100 -8.72 -2.59 13.98
N TYR A 101 -7.66 -2.98 13.27
CA TYR A 101 -7.57 -4.25 12.57
C TYR A 101 -7.56 -5.45 13.52
N ALA A 102 -6.79 -5.38 14.61
CA ALA A 102 -6.80 -6.41 15.64
C ALA A 102 -8.20 -6.59 16.24
N LYS A 103 -8.88 -5.49 16.60
CA LYS A 103 -10.26 -5.54 17.11
C LYS A 103 -11.23 -6.14 16.10
N GLN A 104 -11.14 -5.73 14.83
CA GLN A 104 -12.00 -6.23 13.75
C GLN A 104 -11.83 -7.74 13.52
N ALA A 105 -10.63 -8.26 13.73
CA ALA A 105 -10.33 -9.69 13.61
C ALA A 105 -10.63 -10.50 14.87
N GLY A 106 -11.21 -9.90 15.92
CA GLY A 106 -11.42 -10.58 17.20
C GLY A 106 -10.13 -10.87 17.96
N LEU A 107 -9.01 -10.26 17.55
CA LEU A 107 -7.75 -10.30 18.29
C LEU A 107 -7.89 -9.38 19.48
N GLU A 108 -8.27 -9.98 20.58
CA GLU A 108 -8.38 -9.32 21.85
C GLU A 108 -6.93 -8.94 22.23
N MET A 109 -6.52 -7.66 22.23
CA MET A 109 -5.13 -7.27 22.58
C MET A 109 -5.04 -7.02 24.08
N ARG A 110 -4.15 -7.71 24.79
CA ARG A 110 -3.97 -7.51 26.25
C ARG A 110 -3.11 -6.27 26.38
N ASN A 111 -3.70 -5.16 26.84
CA ASN A 111 -2.93 -4.15 27.55
C ASN A 111 -2.40 -4.81 28.83
N ARG A 112 -1.22 -5.46 28.77
CA ARG A 112 -0.55 -5.92 29.99
C ARG A 112 -0.07 -4.69 30.77
N ARG A 113 -0.94 -4.17 31.63
CA ARG A 113 -0.62 -4.10 33.05
C ARG A 113 -1.41 -5.22 33.72
N SER A 114 -0.96 -6.45 33.52
CA SER A 114 -1.18 -7.43 34.57
C SER A 114 -0.17 -7.06 35.64
N ALA A 115 -0.67 -6.43 36.69
CA ALA A 115 0.08 -6.21 37.92
C ALA A 115 0.68 -7.55 38.33
N ASP A 116 2.01 -7.65 38.33
CA ASP A 116 2.68 -8.74 39.02
C ASP A 116 2.43 -8.57 40.51
N SER A 117 2.03 -9.70 41.09
CA SER A 117 1.78 -9.95 42.50
C SER A 117 3.08 -10.05 43.28
#